data_AF-A0AAU3TAL8-F1
#
_entry.id   AF-A0AAU3TAL8-F1
#
_cell.length_a   1.000
_cell.length_b   1.000
_cell.length_c   1.000
_cell.angle_alpha   90.00
_cell.angle_beta   90.00
_cell.angle_gamma   90.00
#
_symmetry.space_group_name_H-M   'P 1'
#
loop_
_entity.id
_entity.type
_entity.pdbx_description
1 polymer ?
#
loop_
_entity_poly.entity_id
_entity_poly.type
_entity_poly.pdbx_seq_one_letter_code
_entity_poly.pdbx_strand_id
1 'polypeptide(L)'
;MRRKAVQFLAIALSTAAFGIGAASAAQAGDYNTDGVRIRQTPYTSDTRVNGLGYRSQTITPICFSEGTNVSGNSYWTKHKNNNTGVVGFASETLLNKIAQPHC
;
A
#
# COMPACT_ATOMS: atom_id res chain seq x y z
N MET A 1 79.06 7.94 2.86
CA MET A 1 77.85 8.73 3.19
C MET A 1 76.67 8.15 2.41
N ARG A 2 75.65 7.59 3.08
CA ARG A 2 74.53 6.86 2.45
C ARG A 2 73.37 7.83 2.17
N ARG A 3 72.89 7.88 0.92
CA ARG A 3 71.73 8.68 0.50
C ARG A 3 70.45 8.03 1.05
N LYS A 4 69.66 8.74 1.86
CA LYS A 4 68.36 8.28 2.35
C LYS A 4 67.28 8.69 1.33
N ALA A 5 66.62 7.71 0.73
CA ALA A 5 65.46 7.93 -0.13
C ALA A 5 64.22 8.16 0.75
N VAL A 6 63.51 9.26 0.54
CA VAL A 6 62.23 9.56 1.19
C VAL A 6 61.13 9.06 0.27
N GLN A 7 60.39 8.05 0.71
CA GLN A 7 59.21 7.55 0.00
C GLN A 7 58.00 8.40 0.38
N PHE A 8 57.44 9.10 -0.61
CA PHE A 8 56.17 9.82 -0.46
C PHE A 8 55.02 8.84 -0.71
N LEU A 9 54.19 8.63 0.31
CA LEU A 9 52.98 7.83 0.22
C LEU A 9 51.85 8.72 -0.32
N ALA A 10 51.36 8.46 -1.53
CA ALA A 10 50.20 9.14 -2.09
C ALA A 10 48.92 8.51 -1.50
N ILE A 11 48.09 9.33 -0.85
CA ILE A 11 46.79 8.92 -0.31
C ILE A 11 45.75 9.13 -1.42
N ALA A 12 45.13 8.04 -1.88
CA ALA A 12 44.05 8.09 -2.86
C ALA A 12 42.74 8.60 -2.22
N LEU A 13 42.18 9.68 -2.76
CA LEU A 13 40.84 10.16 -2.38
C LEU A 13 39.77 9.35 -3.14
N SER A 14 39.04 8.50 -2.42
CA SER A 14 37.88 7.78 -2.96
C SER A 14 36.66 8.70 -2.96
N THR A 15 36.18 9.11 -4.13
CA THR A 15 34.90 9.81 -4.29
C THR A 15 33.75 8.82 -4.12
N ALA A 16 32.99 8.95 -3.03
CA ALA A 16 31.76 8.20 -2.83
C ALA A 16 30.65 8.74 -3.77
N ALA A 17 30.24 7.94 -4.75
CA ALA A 17 29.08 8.25 -5.57
C ALA A 17 27.80 7.91 -4.78
N PHE A 18 27.06 8.92 -4.35
CA PHE A 18 25.73 8.74 -3.79
C PHE A 18 24.75 8.43 -4.92
N GLY A 19 24.31 7.18 -5.01
CA GLY A 19 23.27 6.77 -5.95
C GLY A 19 21.94 7.42 -5.60
N ILE A 20 21.55 8.45 -6.36
CA ILE A 20 20.17 8.94 -6.39
C ILE A 20 19.31 7.88 -7.08
N GLY A 21 18.66 7.02 -6.30
CA GLY A 21 17.70 6.06 -6.80
C GLY A 21 16.54 6.79 -7.50
N ALA A 22 16.16 6.33 -8.68
CA ALA A 22 15.00 6.86 -9.39
C ALA A 22 13.74 6.65 -8.52
N ALA A 23 13.06 7.74 -8.16
CA ALA A 23 11.75 7.66 -7.53
C ALA A 23 10.74 7.20 -8.60
N SER A 24 10.25 5.98 -8.48
CA SER A 24 9.13 5.49 -9.29
C SER A 24 7.83 6.13 -8.79
N ALA A 25 7.01 6.63 -9.71
CA ALA A 25 5.65 7.05 -9.39
C ALA A 25 4.86 5.82 -8.92
N ALA A 26 4.25 5.91 -7.73
CA ALA A 26 3.40 4.82 -7.25
C ALA A 26 2.24 4.60 -8.23
N GLN A 27 2.09 3.38 -8.73
CA GLN A 27 0.95 3.01 -9.57
C GLN A 27 -0.33 3.26 -8.77
N ALA A 28 -1.31 3.96 -9.36
CA ALA A 28 -2.60 4.15 -8.74
C ALA A 28 -3.30 2.79 -8.56
N GLY A 29 -3.70 2.48 -7.32
CA GLY A 29 -4.47 1.30 -6.97
C GLY A 29 -5.96 1.58 -6.81
N ASP A 30 -6.66 0.59 -6.28
CA ASP A 30 -8.12 0.61 -6.13
C ASP A 30 -8.59 1.16 -4.77
N TYR A 31 -7.68 1.42 -3.83
CA TYR A 31 -7.99 2.08 -2.56
C TYR A 31 -7.74 3.59 -2.66
N ASN A 32 -8.64 4.39 -2.09
CA ASN A 32 -8.57 5.85 -2.15
C ASN A 32 -7.55 6.44 -1.15
N THR A 33 -7.21 5.68 -0.11
CA THR A 33 -6.30 6.09 0.96
C THR A 33 -5.52 4.89 1.52
N ASP A 34 -4.55 5.16 2.39
CA ASP A 34 -3.76 4.15 3.08
C ASP A 34 -4.42 3.71 4.39
N GLY A 35 -4.25 2.43 4.74
CA GLY A 35 -4.81 1.88 5.98
C GLY A 35 -6.32 1.65 5.95
N VAL A 36 -6.91 1.45 4.76
CA VAL A 36 -8.34 1.09 4.63
C VAL A 36 -8.58 -0.24 5.34
N ARG A 37 -9.48 -0.26 6.33
CA ARG A 37 -9.79 -1.46 7.11
C ARG A 37 -10.61 -2.44 6.27
N ILE A 38 -10.04 -3.61 5.97
CA ILE A 38 -10.74 -4.72 5.33
C ILE A 38 -11.40 -5.54 6.43
N ARG A 39 -12.70 -5.34 6.64
CA ARG A 39 -13.48 -5.87 7.77
C ARG A 39 -14.06 -7.25 7.50
N GLN A 40 -14.34 -7.99 8.56
CA GLN A 40 -15.02 -9.28 8.44
C GLN A 40 -16.48 -9.14 7.98
N THR A 41 -17.16 -8.07 8.40
CA THR A 41 -18.56 -7.75 8.09
C THR A 41 -18.68 -6.29 7.61
N PRO A 42 -19.78 -5.88 6.95
CA PRO A 42 -19.97 -4.50 6.48
C PRO A 42 -20.40 -3.52 7.60
N TYR A 43 -20.31 -3.92 8.88
CA TYR A 43 -20.74 -3.11 10.01
C TYR A 43 -19.53 -2.60 10.81
N THR A 44 -19.50 -1.30 11.12
CA THR A 44 -18.40 -0.73 11.92
C THR A 44 -18.47 -1.08 13.41
N SER A 45 -19.63 -1.55 13.88
CA SER A 45 -19.79 -2.11 15.23
C SER A 45 -19.02 -3.42 15.42
N ASP A 46 -18.75 -4.15 14.34
CA ASP A 46 -17.83 -5.28 14.34
C ASP A 46 -16.38 -4.77 14.26
N THR A 47 -15.62 -5.04 15.32
CA THR A 47 -14.24 -4.57 15.46
C THR A 47 -13.23 -5.47 14.75
N ARG A 48 -13.65 -6.62 14.20
CA ARG A 48 -12.77 -7.56 13.52
C ARG A 48 -12.34 -7.04 12.15
N VAL A 49 -11.03 -6.89 11.99
CA VAL A 49 -10.37 -6.43 10.77
C VAL A 49 -9.46 -7.55 10.28
N ASN A 50 -9.70 -8.04 9.07
CA ASN A 50 -8.95 -9.12 8.44
C ASN A 50 -7.59 -8.62 7.88
N GLY A 51 -7.49 -7.32 7.59
CA GLY A 51 -6.26 -6.69 7.13
C GLY A 51 -6.46 -5.24 6.71
N LEU A 52 -5.42 -4.65 6.11
CA LEU A 52 -5.42 -3.27 5.64
C LEU A 52 -5.17 -3.20 4.13
N GLY A 53 -5.82 -2.25 3.47
CA GLY A 53 -5.60 -1.85 2.08
C GLY A 53 -4.83 -0.54 1.98
N TYR A 54 -4.00 -0.41 0.93
CA TYR A 54 -3.16 0.76 0.68
C TYR A 54 -3.32 1.26 -0.75
N ARG A 55 -3.07 2.55 -0.98
CA ARG A 55 -3.42 3.27 -2.21
C ARG A 55 -2.78 2.72 -3.48
N SER A 56 -1.65 2.02 -3.37
CA SER A 56 -0.96 1.36 -4.50
C SER A 56 -1.44 -0.07 -4.77
N GLN A 57 -2.40 -0.58 -4.00
CA GLN A 57 -2.87 -1.96 -4.07
C GLN A 57 -4.16 -2.06 -4.87
N THR A 58 -4.38 -3.21 -5.52
CA THR A 58 -5.58 -3.46 -6.33
C THR A 58 -6.50 -4.48 -5.66
N ILE A 59 -7.75 -4.52 -6.12
CA ILE A 59 -8.77 -5.42 -5.62
C ILE A 59 -9.42 -6.25 -6.73
N THR A 60 -9.88 -7.44 -6.32
CA THR A 60 -10.87 -8.23 -7.06
C THR A 60 -12.20 -8.13 -6.31
N PRO A 61 -13.19 -7.36 -6.81
CA PRO A 61 -14.51 -7.28 -6.21
C PRO A 61 -15.23 -8.62 -6.30
N ILE A 62 -16.04 -8.94 -5.29
CA ILE A 62 -16.78 -10.20 -5.18
C ILE A 62 -18.28 -9.93 -5.22
N CYS A 63 -18.80 -9.20 -4.24
CA CYS A 63 -20.20 -8.80 -4.13
C CYS A 63 -20.33 -7.57 -3.23
N PHE A 64 -21.45 -6.84 -3.31
CA PHE A 64 -21.74 -5.70 -2.42
C PHE A 64 -22.82 -6.06 -1.41
N SER A 65 -22.83 -5.38 -0.27
CA SER A 65 -23.86 -5.54 0.76
C SER A 65 -24.10 -4.20 1.47
N GLU A 66 -25.30 -4.02 2.01
CA GLU A 66 -25.60 -2.90 2.88
C GLU A 66 -25.00 -3.09 4.28
N GLY A 67 -24.58 -1.99 4.88
CA GLY A 67 -23.96 -2.00 6.20
C GLY A 67 -24.01 -0.62 6.87
N THR A 68 -23.01 -0.34 7.70
CA THR A 68 -22.96 0.97 8.36
C THR A 68 -22.80 2.09 7.33
N ASN A 69 -23.64 3.13 7.44
CA ASN A 69 -23.50 4.33 6.63
C ASN A 69 -22.18 5.04 6.94
N VAL A 70 -21.35 5.24 5.91
CA VAL A 70 -20.09 5.97 5.98
C VAL A 70 -20.21 7.14 5.01
N SER A 71 -20.16 8.37 5.54
CA SER A 71 -20.24 9.61 4.75
C SER A 71 -21.44 9.65 3.78
N GLY A 72 -22.60 9.15 4.20
CA GLY A 72 -23.82 9.15 3.39
C GLY A 72 -24.03 7.90 2.53
N ASN A 73 -23.04 7.01 2.40
CA ASN A 73 -23.15 5.77 1.61
C ASN A 73 -23.20 4.53 2.53
N SER A 74 -24.23 3.69 2.40
CA SER A 74 -24.43 2.44 3.15
C SER A 74 -23.88 1.19 2.47
N TYR A 75 -23.32 1.30 1.27
CA TYR A 75 -22.81 0.17 0.50
C TYR A 75 -21.35 -0.16 0.81
N TRP A 76 -21.09 -1.46 0.93
CA TRP A 76 -19.79 -2.04 1.22
C TRP A 76 -19.47 -3.11 0.18
N THR A 77 -18.28 -3.01 -0.41
CA THR A 77 -17.80 -4.01 -1.37
C THR A 77 -16.97 -5.06 -0.65
N LYS A 78 -17.41 -6.32 -0.74
CA LYS A 78 -16.60 -7.49 -0.43
C LYS A 78 -15.60 -7.71 -1.56
N HIS A 79 -14.33 -7.83 -1.23
CA HIS A 79 -13.27 -7.97 -2.22
C HIS A 79 -12.10 -8.79 -1.68
N LYS A 80 -11.25 -9.25 -2.60
CA LYS A 80 -9.90 -9.73 -2.31
C LYS A 80 -8.90 -8.62 -2.61
N ASN A 81 -8.00 -8.32 -1.67
CA ASN A 81 -6.81 -7.52 -1.93
C ASN A 81 -5.82 -8.36 -2.75
N ASN A 82 -5.47 -7.93 -3.95
CA ASN A 82 -4.61 -8.71 -4.85
C ASN A 82 -3.15 -8.76 -4.38
N ASN A 83 -2.71 -7.80 -3.57
CA ASN A 83 -1.34 -7.72 -3.07
C ASN A 83 -1.14 -8.58 -1.81
N THR A 84 -2.14 -8.66 -0.94
CA THR A 84 -2.04 -9.37 0.36
C THR A 84 -2.84 -10.66 0.42
N GLY A 85 -3.78 -10.87 -0.51
CA GLY A 85 -4.70 -12.00 -0.51
C GLY A 85 -5.85 -11.89 0.50
N VAL A 86 -5.87 -10.86 1.34
CA VAL A 86 -6.90 -10.64 2.37
C VAL A 86 -8.26 -10.46 1.71
N VAL A 87 -9.30 -11.12 2.26
CA VAL A 87 -10.68 -10.99 1.81
C VAL A 87 -11.54 -10.38 2.92
N GLY A 88 -12.40 -9.44 2.57
CA GLY A 88 -13.36 -8.82 3.49
C GLY A 88 -14.09 -7.64 2.86
N PHE A 89 -14.74 -6.85 3.69
CA PHE A 89 -15.54 -5.69 3.29
C PHE A 89 -14.80 -4.38 3.50
N ALA A 90 -14.91 -3.45 2.56
CA ALA A 90 -14.59 -2.04 2.76
C ALA A 90 -15.73 -1.16 2.23
N SER A 91 -15.92 0.00 2.85
CA SER A 91 -16.91 0.97 2.40
C SER A 91 -16.57 1.43 0.99
N GLU A 92 -17.58 1.54 0.12
CA GLU A 92 -17.38 1.97 -1.26
C GLU A 92 -16.86 3.41 -1.37
N THR A 93 -17.05 4.22 -0.32
CA THR A 93 -16.46 5.57 -0.24
C THR A 93 -14.93 5.57 -0.25
N LEU A 94 -14.30 4.43 0.05
CA LEU A 94 -12.85 4.28 0.15
C LEU A 94 -12.25 3.49 -1.03
N LEU A 95 -13.05 3.17 -2.05
CA LEU A 95 -12.63 2.37 -3.19
C LEU A 95 -12.88 3.10 -4.52
N ASN A 96 -12.00 2.90 -5.49
CA ASN A 96 -12.18 3.32 -6.89
C ASN A 96 -12.90 2.24 -7.73
N LYS A 97 -13.02 1.03 -7.18
CA LYS A 97 -13.60 -0.14 -7.83
C LYS A 97 -14.57 -0.82 -6.87
N ILE A 98 -15.78 -1.12 -7.36
CA ILE A 98 -16.86 -1.67 -6.53
C ILE A 98 -17.38 -2.99 -7.14
N ALA A 99 -18.04 -3.80 -6.31
CA ALA A 99 -18.72 -4.99 -6.78
C ALA A 99 -20.07 -4.65 -7.43
N GLN A 100 -20.58 -5.55 -8.26
CA GLN A 100 -21.88 -5.41 -8.93
C GLN A 100 -22.94 -6.42 -8.46
N PRO A 101 -22.64 -7.71 -8.20
CA PRO A 101 -23.65 -8.61 -7.65
C PRO A 101 -23.84 -8.35 -6.16
N HIS A 102 -25.07 -8.53 -5.66
CA HIS A 102 -25.38 -8.45 -4.23
C HIS A 102 -24.89 -9.73 -3.50
N CYS A 103 -24.40 -9.56 -2.27
CA CYS A 103 -24.24 -10.65 -1.29
C CYS A 103 -25.60 -10.81 -0.58
#